data_AF-A0A916F715-F1
#
_entry.id   AF-A0A916F715-F1
#
_cell.length_a   1.000
_cell.length_b   1.000
_cell.length_c   1.000
_cell.angle_alpha   90.00
_cell.angle_beta   90.00
_cell.angle_gamma   90.00
#
_symmetry.space_group_name_H-M   'P 1'
#
loop_
_entity.id
_entity.type
_entity.pdbx_description
1 polymer ?
#
loop_
_entity_poly.entity_id
_entity_poly.type
_entity_poly.pdbx_seq_one_letter_code
_entity_poly.pdbx_strand_id
1 'polypeptide(L)' 'NLIERFWKFFKKKTLYNQYFETFAEFKAACEEF' A
#
# COMPACT_ATOMS: atom_id res chain seq x y z
N ASN A 1 4.53 0.78 -18.90
CA ASN A 1 3.33 0.20 -18.27
C ASN A 1 2.84 1.11 -17.14
N LEU A 2 1.64 1.66 -17.26
CA LEU A 2 1.05 2.57 -16.25
C LEU A 2 0.70 1.83 -14.94
N ILE A 3 0.13 0.64 -15.06
CA ILE A 3 -0.23 -0.22 -13.92
C ILE A 3 1.00 -0.59 -13.09
N GLU A 4 2.10 -0.98 -13.74
CA GLU A 4 3.32 -1.38 -13.04
C GLU A 4 3.95 -0.21 -12.27
N ARG A 5 3.88 1.00 -12.85
CA ARG A 5 4.32 2.24 -12.20
C ARG A 5 3.45 2.60 -11.00
N PHE A 6 2.14 2.41 -11.12
CA PHE A 6 1.18 2.56 -10.03
C PHE A 6 1.51 1.61 -8.87
N TRP A 7 1.69 0.31 -9.14
CA TRP A 7 2.06 -0.67 -8.11
C TRP A 7 3.40 -0.37 -7.43
N LYS A 8 4.37 0.15 -8.19
CA LYS A 8 5.68 0.54 -7.65
C LYS A 8 5.55 1.73 -6.69
N PHE A 9 4.66 2.68 -6.99
CA PHE A 9 4.38 3.83 -6.13
C PHE A 9 3.52 3.45 -4.92
N PHE A 10 2.47 2.65 -5.14
CA PHE A 10 1.60 2.11 -4.11
C PHE A 10 2.40 1.35 -3.05
N LYS A 11 3.26 0.40 -3.45
CA LYS A 11 4.10 -0.32 -2.49
C LYS A 11 5.05 0.60 -1.73
N LYS A 12 5.62 1.61 -2.38
CA LYS A 12 6.50 2.59 -1.72
C LYS A 12 5.75 3.50 -0.74
N LYS A 13 4.46 3.69 -0.91
CA LYS A 13 3.64 4.50 0.01
C LYS A 13 3.05 3.65 1.14
N THR A 14 2.47 2.51 0.80
CA THR A 14 1.74 1.64 1.74
C THR A 14 2.66 0.74 2.55
N LEU A 15 3.77 0.23 1.99
CA LEU A 15 4.66 -0.74 2.68
C LEU A 15 5.96 -0.11 3.21
N TYR A 16 6.24 1.15 2.88
CA TYR A 16 7.50 1.77 3.32
C TYR A 16 7.36 2.22 4.77
N ASN A 17 8.02 1.48 5.67
CA ASN A 17 8.03 1.73 7.11
C ASN A 17 6.70 1.48 7.84
N GLN A 18 5.78 0.72 7.23
CA GLN A 18 4.55 0.28 7.88
C GLN A 18 4.46 -1.25 7.85
N TYR A 19 4.33 -1.83 9.04
CA TYR A 19 3.98 -3.23 9.22
C TYR A 19 2.52 -3.27 9.63
N PHE A 20 1.71 -4.04 8.90
CA PHE A 20 0.30 -4.24 9.22
C PHE A 20 0.17 -5.61 9.87
N GLU A 21 -0.14 -5.64 11.16
CA GLU A 21 -0.32 -6.88 11.92
C GLU A 21 -1.61 -7.60 11.49
N THR A 22 -2.63 -6.84 11.08
CA THR A 22 -3.91 -7.37 10.64
C THR A 22 -4.29 -6.93 9.23
N PHE A 23 -5.06 -7.77 8.54
CA PHE A 23 -5.61 -7.43 7.23
C PHE A 23 -6.51 -6.19 7.27
N ALA A 24 -7.18 -5.93 8.40
CA ALA A 24 -8.01 -4.75 8.59
C ALA A 24 -7.19 -3.45 8.52
N GLU A 25 -6.00 -3.42 9.11
CA GLU A 25 -5.10 -2.27 9.05
C GLU A 25 -4.54 -2.07 7.64
N PHE A 26 -4.22 -3.15 6.93
CA PHE A 26 -3.82 -3.09 5.53
C PHE A 26 -4.97 -2.56 4.64
N LYS A 27 -6.20 -2.99 4.90
CA LYS A 27 -7.40 -2.53 4.18
C LYS A 27 -7.64 -1.04 4.42
N ALA A 28 -7.55 -0.58 5.67
CA ALA A 28 -7.66 0.83 6.02
C ALA A 28 -6.60 1.68 5.31
N ALA A 29 -5.34 1.22 5.25
CA ALA A 29 -4.28 1.92 4.52
C ALA A 29 -4.47 1.91 3.01
N CYS A 30 -5.17 0.92 2.44
CA CYS A 30 -5.60 0.94 1.04
C CYS A 30 -6.76 1.91 0.80
N GLU A 31 -7.67 2.07 1.76
CA GLU A 31 -8.80 2.99 1.68
C GLU A 31 -8.38 4.46 1.88
N GLU A 32 -7.26 4.70 2.57
CA GLU A 32 -6.67 6.03 2.79
C GLU A 32 -5.74 6.48 1.64
N PHE A 33 -5.33 5.57 0.76
CA PHE A 33 -4.51 5.85 -0.43
C PHE A 33 -5.33 6.42 -1.59
#